data_AF-A0A0K3J6E1-F1
#
_entry.id   AF-A0A0K3J6E1-F1
#
_cell.length_a   1.000
_cell.length_b   1.000
_cell.length_c   1.000
_cell.angle_alpha   90.00
_cell.angle_beta   90.00
_cell.angle_gamma   90.00
#
_symmetry.space_group_name_H-M   'P 1'
#
loop_
_entity.id
_entity.type
_entity.pdbx_description
1 polymer ?
#
loop_
_entity_poly.entity_id
_entity_poly.type
_entity_poly.pdbx_seq_one_letter_code
_entity_poly.pdbx_strand_id
1 'polypeptide(L)' 'MKPVYEKMADIVARHIEGQGITDLWLAGGSCMQPGVAELFRKQFPALQVHLPQHSLFMTPLAIASSGREKAEGLYAK' A
#
# COMPACT_ATOMS: atom_id res chain seq x y z
N MET A 1 6.09 15.24 12.40
CA MET A 1 5.95 14.07 11.50
C MET A 1 4.85 13.10 11.93
N LYS A 2 4.80 12.66 13.20
CA LYS A 2 3.73 11.77 13.71
C LYS A 2 2.27 12.21 13.39
N PRO A 3 1.89 13.50 13.49
CA PRO A 3 0.51 13.92 13.19
C PRO A 3 0.05 13.68 11.74
N VAL A 4 0.99 13.69 10.79
CA VAL A 4 0.67 13.45 9.37
C VAL A 4 0.29 11.99 9.16
N TYR A 5 1.06 11.07 9.71
CA TYR A 5 0.81 9.64 9.56
C TYR A 5 -0.40 9.16 10.35
N GLU A 6 -0.67 9.74 11.52
CA GLU A 6 -1.93 9.52 12.25
C GLU A 6 -3.12 9.98 11.41
N LYS A 7 -3.04 11.18 10.82
CA LYS A 7 -4.10 11.67 9.93
C LYS A 7 -4.30 10.79 8.70
N MET A 8 -3.22 10.28 8.11
CA MET A 8 -3.31 9.32 7.00
C MET A 8 -4.02 8.05 7.44
N ALA A 9 -3.69 7.51 8.60
CA ALA A 9 -4.35 6.33 9.15
C ALA A 9 -5.85 6.60 9.41
N ASP A 10 -6.23 7.77 9.93
CA ASP A 10 -7.65 8.15 10.09
C ASP A 10 -8.41 8.25 8.76
N ILE A 11 -7.74 8.69 7.69
CA ILE A 11 -8.34 8.71 6.34
C ILE A 11 -8.56 7.28 5.85
N VAL A 12 -7.57 6.40 6.03
CA VAL A 12 -7.67 4.98 5.67
C VAL A 12 -8.79 4.29 6.45
N ALA A 13 -8.87 4.50 7.77
CA ALA A 13 -9.89 3.88 8.62
C ALA A 13 -11.32 4.18 8.14
N ARG A 14 -11.61 5.45 7.85
CA ARG A 14 -12.91 5.87 7.31
C ARG A 14 -13.17 5.33 5.91
N HIS A 15 -12.12 5.18 5.11
CA HIS A 15 -12.27 4.67 3.75
C HIS A 15 -12.63 3.19 3.72
N ILE A 16 -12.02 2.37 4.58
CA ILE A 16 -12.15 0.90 4.56
C ILE A 16 -13.28 0.36 5.46
N GLU A 17 -13.98 1.22 6.19
CA GLU A 17 -15.05 0.82 7.11
C GLU A 17 -16.14 0.00 6.39
N GLY A 18 -16.50 -1.14 6.97
CA GLY A 18 -17.54 -2.04 6.43
C GLY A 18 -17.13 -2.84 5.18
N GLN A 19 -15.92 -2.66 4.63
CA GLN A 19 -15.50 -3.34 3.40
C GLN A 19 -14.91 -4.75 3.63
N GLY A 20 -14.73 -5.17 4.89
CA GLY A 20 -14.20 -6.51 5.21
C GLY A 20 -12.75 -6.73 4.79
N ILE A 21 -11.95 -5.65 4.72
CA ILE A 21 -10.53 -5.72 4.34
C ILE A 21 -9.75 -6.51 5.40
N THR A 22 -8.83 -7.37 4.95
CA THR A 22 -7.93 -8.17 5.81
C THR A 22 -6.48 -7.73 5.72
N ASP A 23 -6.08 -7.15 4.58
CA ASP A 23 -4.70 -6.84 4.25
C ASP A 23 -4.54 -5.38 3.87
N LEU A 24 -3.51 -4.73 4.42
CA LEU A 24 -3.17 -3.35 4.11
C LEU A 24 -1.72 -3.28 3.60
N TRP A 25 -1.57 -2.94 2.33
CA TRP A 25 -0.27 -2.82 1.68
C TRP A 25 0.17 -1.36 1.61
N LEU A 26 1.26 -1.03 2.30
CA LEU A 26 1.81 0.32 2.32
C LEU A 26 2.67 0.55 1.07
N ALA A 27 2.20 1.41 0.16
CA ALA A 27 2.87 1.76 -1.09
C ALA A 27 3.43 3.19 -1.07
N GLY A 28 4.57 3.41 -1.73
CA GLY A 28 5.23 4.71 -1.88
C GLY A 28 6.36 4.96 -0.87
N GLY A 29 7.27 5.88 -1.22
CA GLY A 29 8.50 6.12 -0.46
C GLY A 29 8.28 6.61 0.98
N SER A 30 7.25 7.43 1.22
CA SER A 30 6.94 7.94 2.56
C SER A 30 6.59 6.83 3.55
N CYS A 31 6.03 5.72 3.08
CA CYS A 31 5.69 4.57 3.92
C CYS A 31 6.93 3.84 4.48
N MET A 32 8.09 4.05 3.87
CA MET A 32 9.36 3.48 4.31
C MET A 32 10.05 4.31 5.40
N GLN A 33 9.47 5.44 5.81
CA GLN A 33 10.01 6.21 6.92
C GLN A 33 9.90 5.42 8.24
N PRO A 34 10.92 5.48 9.12
CA PRO A 34 10.92 4.75 10.37
C PRO A 34 9.67 5.05 11.22
N GLY A 35 9.03 4.01 11.77
CA GLY A 35 7.87 4.13 12.65
C GLY A 35 6.52 4.16 11.94
N VAL A 36 6.47 4.29 10.61
CA VAL A 36 5.19 4.35 9.88
C VAL A 36 4.48 3.00 9.91
N ALA A 37 5.20 1.91 9.62
CA ALA A 37 4.59 0.57 9.64
C ALA A 37 4.07 0.20 11.04
N GLU A 38 4.81 0.55 12.09
CA GLU A 38 4.43 0.32 13.48
C GLU A 38 3.18 1.14 13.85
N LEU A 39 3.11 2.40 13.41
CA LEU A 39 1.94 3.26 13.60
C LEU A 39 0.69 2.65 12.96
N PHE A 40 0.80 2.20 11.70
CA PHE A 40 -0.31 1.57 11.01
C PHE A 40 -0.71 0.22 11.64
N ARG A 41 0.24 -0.63 12.03
CA ARG A 41 -0.05 -1.87 12.77
C ARG A 41 -0.78 -1.60 14.08
N LYS A 42 -0.40 -0.54 14.80
CA LYS A 42 -1.08 -0.13 16.04
C LYS A 42 -2.50 0.38 15.78
N GLN A 43 -2.70 1.15 14.71
CA GLN A 43 -4.02 1.70 14.37
C GLN A 43 -4.97 0.62 13.83
N PHE A 44 -4.43 -0.40 13.17
CA PHE A 44 -5.19 -1.46 12.52
C PHE A 44 -4.80 -2.85 13.03
N PRO A 45 -5.04 -3.18 14.31
CA PRO A 45 -4.59 -4.44 14.91
C PRO A 45 -5.27 -5.68 14.31
N ALA A 46 -6.42 -5.51 13.65
CA ALA A 46 -7.12 -6.59 12.97
C ALA A 46 -6.65 -6.82 11.51
N LEU A 47 -5.83 -5.93 10.96
CA LEU A 47 -5.35 -6.02 9.58
C LEU A 47 -3.91 -6.54 9.54
N GLN A 48 -3.60 -7.32 8.51
CA GLN A 48 -2.23 -7.65 8.17
C GLN A 48 -1.60 -6.47 7.42
N VAL A 49 -0.70 -5.75 8.09
CA VAL A 49 -0.03 -4.58 7.50
C VAL A 49 1.31 -4.97 6.90
N HIS A 50 1.39 -4.87 5.58
CA HIS A 50 2.55 -5.21 4.77
C HIS A 50 3.30 -3.95 4.38
N LEU A 51 4.60 -3.89 4.68
CA LEU A 51 5.52 -2.89 4.14
C LEU A 51 6.57 -3.62 3.29
N PRO A 52 6.42 -3.61 1.95
CA PRO A 52 7.43 -4.18 1.06
C PRO A 52 8.75 -3.43 1.16
N GLN A 53 9.87 -4.16 1.09
CA GLN A 53 11.24 -3.61 1.17
C GLN A 53 11.50 -2.48 0.16
N HIS A 54 10.84 -2.55 -1.00
CA HIS A 54 10.98 -1.59 -2.10
C HIS A 54 9.66 -0.87 -2.41
N SER A 55 8.94 -0.45 -1.36
CA SER A 55 7.61 0.19 -1.46
C SER A 55 7.57 1.41 -2.41
N LEU A 56 8.67 2.17 -2.52
CA LEU A 56 8.82 3.27 -3.48
C LEU A 56 8.55 2.86 -4.94
N PHE A 57 8.89 1.62 -5.31
CA PHE A 57 8.80 1.15 -6.69
C PHE A 57 7.50 0.41 -7.01
N MET A 58 6.59 0.22 -6.04
CA MET A 58 5.37 -0.56 -6.26
C MET A 58 4.53 -0.04 -7.43
N THR A 59 4.25 1.26 -7.46
CA THR A 59 3.46 1.87 -8.55
C THR A 59 4.13 1.75 -9.93
N PRO A 60 5.40 2.18 -10.13
CA PRO A 60 6.02 2.03 -11.44
C PRO A 60 6.19 0.56 -11.87
N LEU A 61 6.45 -0.37 -10.93
CA LEU A 61 6.52 -1.80 -11.23
C LEU A 61 5.16 -2.37 -11.63
N ALA A 62 4.08 -1.98 -10.94
CA ALA A 62 2.72 -2.40 -11.30
C ALA A 62 2.34 -1.91 -12.70
N ILE A 63 2.68 -0.66 -13.04
CA ILE A 63 2.45 -0.10 -14.39
C ILE A 63 3.22 -0.89 -15.45
N ALA A 64 4.52 -1.14 -15.23
CA ALA A 64 5.35 -1.90 -16.16
C ALA A 64 4.84 -3.35 -16.33
N SER A 65 4.48 -4.01 -15.24
CA SER A 65 3.95 -5.38 -15.26
C SER A 65 2.61 -5.46 -16.00
N SER A 66 1.70 -4.53 -15.72
CA SER A 66 0.38 -4.46 -16.39
C SER A 66 0.53 -4.15 -17.88
N GLY A 67 1.54 -3.36 -18.25
CA GLY A 67 1.88 -3.07 -19.65
C GLY A 67 2.40 -4.30 -20.39
N ARG A 68 3.25 -5.10 -19.73
CA ARG A 68 3.78 -6.35 -20.30
C ARG A 68 2.67 -7.34 -20.61
N GLU A 69 1.74 -7.58 -19.68
CA GLU A 69 0.61 -8.49 -19.90
C GLU A 69 -0.24 -8.09 -21.12
N LYS A 70 -0.52 -6.78 -21.26
CA LYS A 70 -1.24 -6.26 -22.43
C LYS A 70 -0.45 -6.44 -23.73
N ALA A 71 0.86 -6.20 -23.71
CA ALA A 71 1.71 -6.37 -24.88
C ALA A 71 1.84 -7.85 -25.28
N GLU A 72 2.08 -8.75 -24.32
CA GLU A 72 2.14 -10.20 -24.56
C GLU A 72 0.82 -10.74 -25.12
N GLY A 73 -0.33 -10.25 -24.65
CA GLY A 73 -1.64 -10.58 -25.24
C GLY A 73 -1.89 -10.01 -26.65
N LEU A 74 -1.29 -8.86 -27.00
CA LEU A 74 -1.41 -8.25 -28.33
C LEU A 74 -0.46 -8.86 -29.38
N TYR A 75 0.75 -9.25 -28.97
CA TYR A 75 1.78 -9.79 -29.88
C TYR A 75 1.84 -11.34 -29.89
N ALA A 76 1.01 -12.03 -29.11
CA ALA A 76 0.84 -13.48 -29.17
C ALA A 76 -0.13 -13.95 -30.28
N LYS A 77 -0.45 -13.10 -31.26
CA LYS A 77 -1.20 -13.46 -32.48
C LYS A 77 -0.31 -13.40 -33.71
#